data_AF-A0A916YYR1-F1
#
_entry.id   AF-A0A916YYR1-F1
#
_cell.length_a   1.000
_cell.length_b   1.000
_cell.length_c   1.000
_cell.angle_alpha   90.00
_cell.angle_beta   90.00
_cell.angle_gamma   90.00
#
_symmetry.space_group_name_H-M   'P 1'
#
loop_
_entity.id
_entity.type
_entity.pdbx_description
1 polymer ?
#
loop_
_entity_poly.entity_id
_entity_poly.type
_entity_poly.pdbx_seq_one_letter_code
_entity_poly.pdbx_strand_id
1 'polypeptide(L)' 'MNWFLVSDAGHWTLLALAALCVVVVALAGDWRRARRKSPDAVGCMPWTSVFMAALLVAVVAGALAVMTWLKP' A
#
# COMPACT_ATOMS: atom_id res chain seq x y z
N MET A 1 13.27 17.96 -14.60
CA MET A 1 12.17 16.98 -14.66
C MET A 1 11.65 16.74 -13.24
N ASN A 2 11.24 17.80 -12.53
CA ASN A 2 10.97 17.70 -11.08
C ASN A 2 9.55 18.13 -10.74
N TRP A 3 8.79 18.58 -11.75
CA TRP A 3 7.43 19.07 -11.59
C TRP A 3 6.50 18.01 -11.01
N PHE A 4 6.74 16.73 -11.30
CA PHE A 4 6.00 15.62 -10.72
C PHE A 4 6.27 15.43 -9.22
N LEU A 5 7.50 15.67 -8.77
CA LEU A 5 7.88 15.51 -7.36
C LEU A 5 7.49 16.73 -6.50
N VAL A 6 7.09 17.82 -7.13
CA VAL A 6 6.69 19.07 -6.44
C VAL A 6 5.17 19.27 -6.51
N SER A 7 4.48 18.63 -7.45
CA SER A 7 3.03 18.75 -7.59
C SER A 7 2.28 17.91 -6.54
N ASP A 8 1.18 18.46 -6.02
CA ASP A 8 0.28 17.73 -5.11
C ASP A 8 -0.20 16.41 -5.72
N ALA A 9 -0.54 16.44 -7.01
CA ALA A 9 -0.99 15.25 -7.72
C ALA A 9 0.09 14.16 -7.79
N GLY A 10 1.36 14.54 -7.94
CA GLY A 10 2.49 13.61 -7.89
C GLY A 10 2.74 13.06 -6.48
N HIS A 11 2.59 13.87 -5.43
CA HIS A 11 2.67 13.40 -4.05
C HIS A 11 1.62 12.33 -3.74
N TRP A 12 0.36 12.55 -4.12
CA TRP A 12 -0.71 11.56 -3.95
C TRP A 12 -0.45 10.27 -4.73
N THR A 13 0.08 10.41 -5.95
CA THR A 13 0.43 9.26 -6.80
C THR A 13 1.54 8.42 -6.16
N LEU A 14 2.58 9.06 -5.63
CA LEU A 14 3.69 8.35 -4.95
C LEU A 14 3.23 7.68 -3.66
N LEU A 15 2.40 8.36 -2.87
CA LEU A 15 1.85 7.78 -1.64
C LEU A 15 1.00 6.54 -1.95
N ALA A 16 0.15 6.62 -2.97
CA ALA A 16 -0.68 5.50 -3.41
C ALA A 16 0.19 4.30 -3.86
N LEU A 17 1.24 4.56 -4.66
CA LEU A 17 2.16 3.52 -5.11
C LEU A 17 2.94 2.89 -3.96
N ALA A 18 3.48 3.69 -3.04
CA ALA A 18 4.21 3.21 -1.87
C ALA A 18 3.31 2.34 -0.99
N ALA A 19 2.07 2.78 -0.72
CA ALA A 19 1.09 2.00 0.01
C ALA A 19 0.73 0.70 -0.71
N LEU A 20 0.57 0.72 -2.03
CA LEU A 20 0.33 -0.47 -2.84
C LEU A 20 1.48 -1.49 -2.75
N CYS A 21 2.73 -1.04 -2.71
CA CYS A 21 3.87 -1.92 -2.45
C CYS A 21 3.75 -2.62 -1.09
N VAL A 22 3.32 -1.89 -0.05
CA VAL A 22 3.09 -2.47 1.29
C VAL A 22 1.95 -3.49 1.26
N VAL A 23 0.87 -3.24 0.52
CA VAL A 23 -0.23 -4.20 0.29
C VAL A 23 0.32 -5.51 -0.28
N VAL A 24 1.15 -5.45 -1.33
CA VAL A 24 1.75 -6.63 -1.96
C VAL A 24 2.65 -7.39 -0.98
N VAL A 25 3.48 -6.68 -0.23
CA VAL A 25 4.35 -7.30 0.79
C VAL A 25 3.53 -7.97 1.89
N ALA A 26 2.47 -7.32 2.36
CA ALA A 26 1.60 -7.88 3.39
C ALA A 26 0.87 -9.13 2.90
N LEU A 27 0.38 -9.12 1.65
CA LEU A 27 -0.23 -10.28 1.02
C LEU A 27 0.76 -11.44 0.86
N ALA A 28 2.00 -11.15 0.45
CA ALA A 28 3.06 -12.16 0.36
C ALA A 28 3.42 -12.74 1.75
N GLY A 29 3.44 -11.89 2.78
CA GLY A 29 3.66 -12.28 4.17
C GLY A 29 2.57 -13.23 4.69
N ASP A 30 1.31 -12.92 4.38
CA ASP A 30 0.17 -13.76 4.74
C ASP A 30 0.14 -15.08 3.94
N TRP A 31 0.44 -15.03 2.65
CA TRP A 31 0.58 -16.23 1.82
C TRP A 31 1.71 -17.14 2.31
N ARG A 32 2.83 -16.56 2.73
CA ARG A 32 3.92 -17.31 3.38
C ARG A 32 3.48 -17.89 4.71
N ARG A 33 2.65 -17.20 5.49
CA ARG A 33 2.08 -17.70 6.76
C ARG A 33 1.17 -18.90 6.53
N ALA A 34 0.29 -18.83 5.53
CA ALA A 34 -0.62 -19.92 5.16
C ALA A 34 0.11 -21.19 4.69
N ARG A 35 1.33 -21.05 4.16
CA ARG A 35 2.16 -22.16 3.67
C ARG A 35 3.19 -22.69 4.69
N ARG A 36 3.16 -22.25 5.95
CA ARG A 36 4.13 -22.71 6.96
C ARG A 36 3.87 -24.17 7.35
N LYS A 37 4.94 -24.97 7.37
CA LYS A 37 4.93 -26.36 7.84
C LYS A 37 4.72 -26.49 9.36
N SER A 38 5.05 -25.45 10.12
CA SER A 38 4.80 -25.33 11.56
C SER A 38 3.92 -24.10 11.82
N PRO A 39 2.63 -24.29 12.15
CA PRO A 39 1.69 -23.21 12.46
C PRO A 39 2.05 -22.42 13.73
N ASP A 40 2.73 -23.08 14.67
CA ASP A 40 3.05 -22.53 16.00
C ASP A 40 4.23 -21.54 15.98
N ALA A 41 4.95 -21.44 14.86
CA ALA A 41 5.88 -20.36 14.62
C ALA A 41 5.12 -19.05 14.40
N VAL A 42 4.66 -18.44 15.50
CA VAL A 42 3.99 -17.13 15.53
C VAL A 42 4.96 -16.06 15.04
N GLY A 43 4.82 -15.69 13.77
CA GLY A 43 5.45 -14.48 13.26
C GLY A 43 4.90 -13.29 14.03
N CYS A 44 5.78 -12.42 14.52
CA CYS A 44 5.43 -11.24 15.33
C CYS A 44 4.58 -10.21 14.57
N MET A 45 4.51 -10.30 13.24
CA MET A 45 3.84 -9.31 12.38
C MET A 45 2.37 -9.71 12.07
N PRO A 46 1.38 -8.84 12.38
CA PRO A 46 -0.02 -9.05 12.00
C PRO A 46 -0.25 -8.63 10.53
N TRP A 47 0.13 -9.50 9.58
CA TRP A 47 0.07 -9.22 8.14
C TRP A 47 -1.30 -8.73 7.64
N THR A 48 -2.39 -9.30 8.16
CA THR A 48 -3.75 -8.90 7.78
C THR A 48 -4.06 -7.46 8.17
N SER A 49 -3.68 -7.03 9.37
CA SER A 49 -3.88 -5.64 9.84
C SER A 49 -3.04 -4.65 9.01
N VAL A 50 -1.79 -5.03 8.69
CA VAL A 50 -0.92 -4.23 7.81
C VAL A 50 -1.52 -4.10 6.41
N PHE A 51 -2.01 -5.21 5.85
CA PHE A 51 -2.67 -5.22 4.55
C PHE A 51 -3.88 -4.28 4.53
N MET A 52 -4.77 -4.37 5.52
CA MET A 52 -5.96 -3.52 5.62
C MET A 52 -5.60 -2.03 5.71
N ALA A 53 -4.65 -1.67 6.58
CA ALA A 53 -4.22 -0.28 6.73
C ALA A 53 -3.56 0.25 5.45
N ALA A 54 -2.67 -0.52 4.84
CA ALA A 54 -2.00 -0.13 3.60
C ALA A 54 -2.98 -0.01 2.43
N LEU A 55 -3.96 -0.92 2.35
CA LEU A 55 -4.98 -0.90 1.29
C LEU A 55 -5.87 0.34 1.42
N LEU A 56 -6.28 0.70 2.65
CA LEU A 56 -7.03 1.93 2.88
C LEU A 56 -6.25 3.16 2.40
N VAL A 57 -4.97 3.27 2.77
CA VAL A 57 -4.11 4.38 2.34
C VAL A 57 -3.97 4.39 0.82
N ALA A 58 -3.74 3.23 0.18
CA ALA A 58 -3.58 3.12 -1.26
C ALA A 58 -4.84 3.58 -2.01
N VAL A 59 -6.02 3.17 -1.55
CA VAL A 59 -7.31 3.54 -2.16
C VAL A 59 -7.60 5.03 -1.98
N VAL A 60 -7.44 5.57 -0.77
CA VAL A 60 -7.71 6.99 -0.49
C VAL A 60 -6.73 7.88 -1.25
N ALA A 61 -5.42 7.61 -1.16
CA ALA A 61 -4.41 8.38 -1.87
C ALA A 61 -4.56 8.25 -3.39
N GLY A 62 -4.91 7.06 -3.89
CA GLY A 62 -5.18 6.83 -5.30
C GLY A 62 -6.39 7.62 -5.80
N ALA A 63 -7.47 7.66 -5.03
CA ALA A 63 -8.66 8.46 -5.35
C ALA A 63 -8.32 9.96 -5.38
N LEU A 64 -7.57 10.45 -4.39
CA LEU A 64 -7.12 11.85 -4.35
C LEU A 64 -6.20 12.18 -5.53
N ALA A 65 -5.26 11.30 -5.87
CA ALA A 65 -4.41 11.46 -7.04
C ALA A 65 -5.27 11.64 -8.31
N VAL A 66 -6.19 10.72 -8.56
CA VAL A 66 -7.11 10.78 -9.70
C VAL A 66 -7.90 12.09 -9.70
N MET A 67 -8.51 12.46 -8.58
CA MET A 67 -9.27 13.72 -8.48
C MET A 67 -8.40 14.96 -8.73
N THR A 68 -7.16 14.97 -8.27
CA THR A 68 -6.24 16.10 -8.48
C THR A 68 -5.78 16.22 -9.92
N TRP A 69 -5.60 15.11 -10.62
CA TRP A 69 -5.27 15.11 -12.05
C TRP A 69 -6.47 15.49 -12.93
N LEU A 70 -7.70 15.19 -12.47
CA LEU A 70 -8.93 15.47 -13.21
C LEU A 70 -9.50 16.88 -12.96
N LYS A 71 -9.03 17.59 -11.94
CA LYS A 71 -9.42 18.99 -11.72
C LYS A 71 -8.87 19.85 -12.87
N PRO A 72 -9.72 20.55 -13.63
CA PRO A 72 -9.28 21.45 -14.70
C PRO A 72 -8.56 22.69 -14.16
#